data_AF-A0A371AVY2-F1
#
_entry.id   AF-A0A371AVY2-F1
#
_cell.length_a   1.000
_cell.length_b   1.000
_cell.length_c   1.000
_cell.angle_alpha   90.00
_cell.angle_beta   90.00
_cell.angle_gamma   90.00
#
_symmetry.space_group_name_H-M   'P 1'
#
loop_
_entity.id
_entity.type
_entity.pdbx_description
1 polymer ?
#
loop_
_entity_poly.entity_id
_entity_poly.type
_entity_poly.pdbx_seq_one_letter_code
_entity_poly.pdbx_strand_id
1 'polypeptide(L)'
;MMDDYIFGKITEFKQNICNPEAHLNNMASNNKEFKKRWEKDRQSMDYAGILDNEEVLRQVEMFEGSVNFVEAYVKRGHIEDAYNMWKQLYDALTALFKMAQNMNNSYCKFREISTDEVDEIFGKLEAVAKRMDQANMRRAMQD
;
A
#
# COMPACT_ATOMS: atom_id res chain seq x y z
N MET A 1 -11.53 17.52 -9.87
CA MET A 1 -10.82 18.23 -8.78
C MET A 1 -9.61 17.39 -8.36
N MET A 2 -8.68 17.85 -7.52
CA MET A 2 -7.45 17.09 -7.21
C MET A 2 -7.75 15.78 -6.46
N ASP A 3 -8.76 15.79 -5.58
CA ASP A 3 -9.34 14.61 -4.96
C ASP A 3 -9.85 13.59 -5.98
N ASP A 4 -10.65 14.02 -6.97
CA ASP A 4 -11.13 13.12 -8.06
C ASP A 4 -9.95 12.49 -8.82
N TYR A 5 -8.90 13.27 -9.06
CA TYR A 5 -7.72 12.80 -9.76
C TYR A 5 -6.99 11.72 -8.97
N ILE A 6 -6.74 11.94 -7.67
CA ILE A 6 -6.13 10.94 -6.79
C ILE A 6 -7.02 9.68 -6.69
N PHE A 7 -8.35 9.83 -6.55
CA PHE A 7 -9.26 8.67 -6.54
C PHE A 7 -9.21 7.89 -7.86
N GLY A 8 -9.13 8.58 -8.99
CA GLY A 8 -8.91 7.98 -10.31
C GLY A 8 -7.62 7.16 -10.33
N LYS A 9 -6.50 7.74 -9.91
CA LYS A 9 -5.20 7.06 -9.86
C LYS A 9 -5.20 5.84 -8.92
N ILE A 10 -5.83 5.93 -7.74
CA ILE A 10 -6.00 4.77 -6.84
C ILE A 10 -6.78 3.65 -7.53
N THR A 11 -7.86 4.02 -8.22
CA THR A 11 -8.73 3.06 -8.91
C THR A 11 -8.00 2.38 -10.06
N GLU A 12 -7.33 3.14 -10.92
CA GLU A 12 -6.52 2.64 -12.02
C GLU A 12 -5.40 1.73 -11.53
N PHE A 13 -4.71 2.13 -10.46
CA PHE A 13 -3.65 1.32 -9.85
C PHE A 13 -4.19 -0.03 -9.37
N LYS A 14 -5.31 -0.05 -8.65
CA LYS A 14 -5.92 -1.28 -8.16
C LYS A 14 -6.42 -2.18 -9.30
N GLN A 15 -6.88 -1.61 -10.40
CA GLN A 15 -7.40 -2.36 -11.55
C GLN A 15 -6.29 -2.95 -12.42
N ASN A 16 -5.23 -2.16 -12.68
CA ASN A 16 -4.25 -2.47 -13.71
C ASN A 16 -2.89 -2.91 -13.17
N ILE A 17 -2.56 -2.55 -11.92
CA ILE A 17 -1.23 -2.80 -11.33
C ILE A 17 -1.30 -3.82 -10.21
N CYS A 18 -1.93 -3.47 -9.08
CA CYS A 18 -2.04 -4.37 -7.93
C CYS A 18 -3.17 -3.94 -7.00
N ASN A 19 -4.06 -4.88 -6.67
CA ASN A 19 -5.07 -4.70 -5.64
C ASN A 19 -4.65 -5.40 -4.33
N PRO A 20 -3.97 -4.70 -3.39
CA PRO A 20 -3.48 -5.34 -2.17
C PRO A 20 -4.60 -5.92 -1.30
N GLU A 21 -5.77 -5.27 -1.26
CA GLU A 21 -6.91 -5.75 -0.48
C GLU A 21 -7.44 -7.08 -1.03
N ALA A 22 -7.49 -7.25 -2.35
CA ALA A 22 -7.87 -8.53 -2.96
C ALA A 22 -6.89 -9.66 -2.61
N HIS A 23 -5.58 -9.38 -2.62
CA HIS A 23 -4.57 -10.35 -2.20
C HIS A 23 -4.70 -10.72 -0.72
N LEU A 24 -4.85 -9.74 0.17
CA LEU A 24 -5.02 -9.95 1.61
C LEU A 24 -6.31 -10.73 1.91
N ASN A 25 -7.42 -10.41 1.23
CA ASN A 25 -8.69 -11.14 1.35
C ASN A 25 -8.57 -12.59 0.84
N ASN A 26 -7.82 -12.82 -0.24
CA ASN A 26 -7.55 -14.17 -0.73
C ASN A 26 -6.74 -14.99 0.30
N MET A 27 -5.69 -14.40 0.88
CA MET A 27 -4.91 -15.05 1.95
C MET A 27 -5.77 -15.38 3.18
N ALA A 28 -6.57 -14.41 3.63
CA ALA A 28 -7.50 -14.58 4.74
C ALA A 28 -8.54 -15.69 4.49
N SER A 29 -8.97 -15.86 3.24
CA SER A 29 -9.97 -16.88 2.88
C SER A 29 -9.38 -18.30 2.94
N ASN A 30 -8.08 -18.44 2.68
CA ASN A 30 -7.39 -19.73 2.63
C ASN A 30 -6.66 -20.10 3.94
N ASN A 31 -6.54 -19.18 4.89
CA ASN A 31 -5.81 -19.42 6.14
C ASN A 31 -6.44 -18.64 7.32
N LYS A 32 -6.82 -19.38 8.38
CA LYS A 32 -7.46 -18.84 9.59
C LYS A 32 -6.58 -17.86 10.38
N GLU A 33 -5.27 -18.04 10.37
CA GLU A 33 -4.33 -17.13 11.04
C GLU A 33 -4.25 -15.80 10.29
N PHE A 34 -4.13 -15.86 8.95
CA PHE A 34 -4.18 -14.64 8.12
C PHE A 34 -5.54 -13.94 8.19
N LYS A 35 -6.65 -14.68 8.33
CA LYS A 35 -7.96 -14.08 8.57
C LYS A 35 -7.98 -13.22 9.82
N LYS A 36 -7.59 -13.80 10.97
CA LYS A 36 -7.57 -13.09 12.25
C LYS A 36 -6.61 -11.89 12.19
N ARG A 37 -5.45 -12.08 11.58
CA ARG A 37 -4.44 -11.02 11.41
C ARG A 37 -4.98 -9.88 10.56
N TRP A 38 -5.59 -10.18 9.43
CA TRP A 38 -6.15 -9.16 8.54
C TRP A 38 -7.32 -8.40 9.15
N GLU A 39 -8.22 -9.08 9.85
CA GLU A 39 -9.31 -8.44 10.60
C GLU A 39 -8.78 -7.43 11.62
N LYS A 40 -7.71 -7.79 12.35
CA LYS A 40 -7.04 -6.92 13.31
C LYS A 40 -6.33 -5.76 12.61
N ASP A 41 -5.50 -6.05 11.62
CA ASP A 41 -4.63 -5.06 10.96
C ASP A 41 -5.47 -3.97 10.26
N ARG A 42 -6.59 -4.36 9.63
CA ARG A 42 -7.54 -3.42 9.00
C ARG A 42 -8.21 -2.48 10.02
N GLN A 43 -8.40 -2.92 11.26
CA GLN A 43 -8.95 -2.09 12.34
C GLN A 43 -7.87 -1.25 13.04
N SER A 44 -6.62 -1.70 13.05
CA SER A 44 -5.52 -1.06 13.78
C SER A 44 -4.72 -0.07 12.95
N MET A 45 -4.99 0.08 11.65
CA MET A 45 -4.35 1.12 10.86
C MET A 45 -4.61 2.47 11.52
N ASP A 46 -3.54 3.22 11.83
CA ASP A 46 -3.65 4.55 12.41
C ASP A 46 -4.08 5.57 11.36
N TYR A 47 -5.33 5.43 10.92
CA TYR A 47 -5.94 6.33 9.97
C TYR A 47 -6.04 7.75 10.54
N ALA A 48 -6.19 7.89 11.86
CA ALA A 48 -6.30 9.20 12.50
C ALA A 48 -4.97 9.96 12.49
N GLY A 49 -3.83 9.26 12.61
CA GLY A 49 -2.49 9.84 12.61
C GLY A 49 -2.01 10.38 11.27
N ILE A 50 -2.65 10.04 10.14
CA ILE A 50 -2.27 10.54 8.81
C ILE A 50 -2.85 11.94 8.61
N LEU A 51 -2.13 12.96 9.05
CA LEU A 51 -2.65 14.33 9.13
C LEU A 51 -2.13 15.27 8.05
N ASP A 52 -1.09 14.90 7.31
CA ASP A 52 -0.44 15.74 6.31
C ASP A 52 0.23 14.90 5.20
N ASN A 53 0.81 15.58 4.22
CA ASN A 53 1.49 14.93 3.09
C ASN A 53 2.73 14.14 3.53
N GLU A 54 3.41 14.53 4.61
CA GLU A 54 4.60 13.83 5.09
C GLU A 54 4.23 12.44 5.61
N GLU A 55 3.13 12.34 6.38
CA GLU A 55 2.63 11.04 6.83
C GLU A 55 2.17 10.15 5.67
N VAL A 56 1.60 10.72 4.60
CA VAL A 56 1.26 9.96 3.39
C VAL A 56 2.51 9.41 2.72
N LEU A 57 3.53 10.25 2.53
CA LEU A 57 4.80 9.84 1.93
C LEU A 57 5.53 8.80 2.78
N ARG A 58 5.45 8.90 4.11
CA ARG A 58 5.99 7.90 5.02
C ARG A 58 5.37 6.52 4.80
N GLN A 59 4.05 6.43 4.54
CA GLN A 59 3.41 5.14 4.21
C GLN A 59 3.90 4.58 2.87
N VAL A 60 4.10 5.44 1.86
CA VAL A 60 4.68 5.04 0.57
C VAL A 60 6.11 4.51 0.75
N GLU A 61 6.91 5.17 1.58
CA GLU A 61 8.28 4.73 1.92
C GLU A 61 8.29 3.43 2.73
N MET A 62 7.34 3.22 3.65
CA MET A 62 7.20 1.96 4.39
C MET A 62 6.89 0.78 3.46
N PHE A 63 6.06 0.99 2.43
CA PHE A 63 5.84 -0.02 1.41
C PHE A 63 7.13 -0.37 0.68
N GLU A 64 7.86 0.63 0.17
CA GLU A 64 9.15 0.40 -0.46
C GLU A 64 10.15 -0.30 0.47
N GLY A 65 10.24 0.13 1.73
CA GLY A 65 11.09 -0.48 2.74
C GLY A 65 10.77 -1.96 2.97
N SER A 66 9.49 -2.34 2.96
CA SER A 66 9.06 -3.73 3.10
C SER A 66 9.53 -4.61 1.94
N VAL A 67 9.48 -4.10 0.70
CA VAL A 67 9.96 -4.80 -0.49
C VAL A 67 11.48 -4.90 -0.46
N ASN A 68 12.17 -3.79 -0.17
CA ASN A 68 13.63 -3.75 -0.05
C ASN A 68 14.13 -4.76 1.01
N PHE A 69 13.43 -4.88 2.14
CA PHE A 69 13.77 -5.85 3.18
C PHE A 69 13.70 -7.29 2.66
N VAL A 70 12.62 -7.63 1.96
CA VAL A 70 12.44 -8.97 1.38
C VAL A 70 13.52 -9.27 0.34
N GLU A 71 13.80 -8.33 -0.55
CA GLU A 71 14.81 -8.47 -1.60
C GLU A 71 16.22 -8.67 -1.04
N ALA A 72 16.57 -7.95 0.03
CA ALA A 72 17.92 -7.97 0.58
C ALA A 72 18.16 -9.12 1.57
N TYR A 73 17.17 -9.48 2.39
CA TYR A 73 17.41 -10.29 3.58
C TYR A 73 16.66 -11.62 3.61
N VAL A 74 15.59 -11.79 2.83
CA VAL A 74 14.79 -13.02 2.89
C VAL A 74 15.26 -14.04 1.85
N LYS A 75 16.03 -15.02 2.33
CA LYS A 75 16.61 -16.10 1.49
C LYS A 75 15.70 -17.30 1.29
N ARG A 76 14.79 -17.55 2.23
CA ARG A 76 13.76 -18.59 2.17
C ARG A 76 12.44 -17.92 2.49
N GLY A 77 11.51 -17.95 1.55
CA GLY A 77 10.28 -17.20 1.68
C GLY A 77 9.31 -17.83 2.70
N HIS A 78 8.74 -17.01 3.58
CA HIS A 78 7.53 -17.35 4.32
C HIS A 78 6.32 -16.59 3.77
N ILE A 79 5.16 -17.25 3.65
CA ILE A 79 3.92 -16.61 3.19
C ILE A 79 3.58 -15.29 3.94
N GLU A 80 4.06 -15.13 5.17
CA GLU A 80 3.96 -13.90 5.96
C GLU A 80 4.71 -12.69 5.39
N ASP A 81 5.85 -12.85 4.71
CA ASP A 81 6.55 -11.70 4.14
C ASP A 81 5.75 -11.08 3.01
N ALA A 82 5.12 -11.95 2.22
CA ALA A 82 4.25 -11.54 1.13
C ALA A 82 3.04 -10.79 1.72
N TYR A 83 2.41 -11.33 2.76
CA TYR A 83 1.37 -10.63 3.54
C TYR A 83 1.81 -9.24 4.00
N ASN A 84 3.01 -9.12 4.59
CA ASN A 84 3.53 -7.85 5.08
C ASN A 84 3.69 -6.80 3.96
N MET A 85 4.20 -7.20 2.79
CA MET A 85 4.35 -6.29 1.65
C MET A 85 2.97 -5.81 1.12
N TRP A 86 1.99 -6.70 0.95
CA TRP A 86 0.65 -6.29 0.54
C TRP A 86 -0.03 -5.40 1.58
N LYS A 87 0.17 -5.67 2.88
CA LYS A 87 -0.36 -4.83 3.96
C LYS A 87 0.22 -3.42 3.88
N GLN A 88 1.52 -3.27 3.66
CA GLN A 88 2.12 -1.94 3.54
C GLN A 88 1.65 -1.20 2.28
N LEU A 89 1.43 -1.90 1.16
CA LEU A 89 0.81 -1.30 -0.01
C LEU A 89 -0.64 -0.87 0.27
N TYR A 90 -1.41 -1.66 1.01
CA TYR A 90 -2.76 -1.29 1.44
C TYR A 90 -2.76 -0.01 2.28
N ASP A 91 -1.84 0.11 3.23
CA ASP A 91 -1.72 1.31 4.07
C ASP A 91 -1.33 2.54 3.24
N ALA A 92 -0.39 2.41 2.30
CA ALA A 92 0.00 3.49 1.40
C ALA A 92 -1.18 3.99 0.55
N LEU A 93 -1.96 3.08 -0.05
CA LEU A 93 -3.15 3.46 -0.82
C LEU A 93 -4.26 4.06 0.07
N THR A 94 -4.41 3.56 1.30
CA THR A 94 -5.38 4.11 2.26
C THR A 94 -4.98 5.51 2.73
N ALA A 95 -3.68 5.79 2.88
CA ALA A 95 -3.18 7.13 3.20
C ALA A 95 -3.46 8.13 2.07
N LEU A 96 -3.20 7.74 0.81
CA LEU A 96 -3.54 8.54 -0.36
C LEU A 96 -5.05 8.79 -0.48
N PHE A 97 -5.86 7.76 -0.18
CA PHE A 97 -7.31 7.88 -0.13
C PHE A 97 -7.75 8.89 0.94
N LYS A 98 -7.16 8.84 2.13
CA LYS A 98 -7.45 9.80 3.21
C LYS A 98 -7.12 11.22 2.79
N MET A 99 -5.95 11.43 2.20
CA MET A 99 -5.52 12.73 1.70
C MET A 99 -6.56 13.29 0.73
N ALA A 100 -6.94 12.52 -0.30
CA ALA A 100 -7.95 12.93 -1.26
C ALA A 100 -9.30 13.27 -0.60
N GLN A 101 -9.77 12.45 0.35
CA GLN A 101 -11.02 12.72 1.09
C GLN A 101 -10.98 13.98 1.96
N ASN A 102 -9.80 14.41 2.39
CA ASN A 102 -9.63 15.41 3.45
C ASN A 102 -8.79 16.62 3.02
N MET A 103 -8.56 16.82 1.72
CA MET A 103 -7.78 17.97 1.22
C MET A 103 -8.36 19.33 1.69
N ASN A 104 -9.68 19.40 1.86
CA ASN A 104 -10.38 20.62 2.32
C ASN A 104 -10.79 20.56 3.80
N ASN A 105 -10.32 19.56 4.56
CA ASN A 105 -10.70 19.36 5.95
C ASN A 105 -9.75 20.11 6.89
N SER A 106 -10.28 21.05 7.68
CA SER A 106 -9.50 21.89 8.61
C SER A 106 -8.83 21.13 9.76
N TYR A 107 -9.25 19.89 10.03
CA TYR A 107 -8.60 19.01 11.02
C TYR A 107 -7.36 18.28 10.45
N CYS A 108 -7.14 18.36 9.13
CA CYS A 108 -5.96 17.85 8.47
C CYS A 108 -5.14 19.03 7.89
N LYS A 109 -3.85 18.81 7.70
CA LYS A 109 -2.89 19.76 7.13
C LYS A 109 -2.39 19.28 5.76
N PHE A 110 -3.27 18.69 4.97
CA PHE A 110 -2.94 18.33 3.60
C PHE A 110 -2.72 19.60 2.79
N ARG A 111 -1.50 19.78 2.29
CA ARG A 111 -1.17 20.87 1.36
C ARG A 111 -1.65 20.51 -0.04
N GLU A 112 -1.86 21.56 -0.83
CA GLU A 112 -2.05 21.40 -2.27
C GLU A 112 -0.88 20.58 -2.85
N ILE A 113 -1.25 19.62 -3.69
CA ILE A 113 -0.34 18.73 -4.39
C ILE A 113 -0.65 18.85 -5.88
N SER A 114 0.38 18.94 -6.70
CA SER A 114 0.23 19.01 -8.16
C SER A 114 -0.07 17.64 -8.78
N THR A 115 -0.57 17.63 -10.01
CA THR A 115 -0.76 16.38 -10.77
C THR A 115 0.57 15.65 -10.97
N ASP A 116 1.65 16.38 -11.19
CA ASP A 116 2.99 15.83 -11.41
C ASP A 116 3.51 15.15 -10.13
N GLU A 117 3.33 15.75 -8.95
CA GLU A 117 3.66 15.12 -7.66
C GLU A 117 2.84 13.85 -7.42
N VAL A 118 1.54 13.85 -7.76
CA VAL A 118 0.69 12.65 -7.66
C VAL A 118 1.18 11.58 -8.63
N ASP A 119 1.48 11.92 -9.87
CA ASP A 119 1.99 11.00 -10.88
C ASP A 119 3.34 10.40 -10.47
N GLU A 120 4.22 11.18 -9.85
CA GLU A 120 5.50 10.70 -9.31
C GLU A 120 5.28 9.65 -8.19
N ILE A 121 4.37 9.93 -7.25
CA ILE A 121 4.02 8.98 -6.19
C ILE A 121 3.49 7.67 -6.78
N PHE A 122 2.57 7.74 -7.73
CA PHE A 122 2.01 6.54 -8.35
C PHE A 122 3.02 5.79 -9.23
N GLY A 123 3.90 6.50 -9.93
CA GLY A 123 5.02 5.91 -10.67
C GLY A 123 5.95 5.13 -9.74
N LYS A 124 6.24 5.69 -8.56
CA LYS A 124 7.02 5.00 -7.52
C LYS A 124 6.28 3.77 -6.99
N LEU A 125 4.99 3.89 -6.64
CA LEU A 125 4.19 2.75 -6.18
C LEU A 125 4.14 1.63 -7.22
N GLU A 126 4.00 1.96 -8.49
CA GLU A 126 3.96 0.98 -9.59
C GLU A 126 5.30 0.26 -9.73
N ALA A 127 6.41 0.99 -9.70
CA ALA A 127 7.75 0.42 -9.76
C ALA A 127 8.00 -0.55 -8.59
N VAL A 128 7.63 -0.15 -7.37
CA VAL A 128 7.78 -0.98 -6.17
C VAL A 128 6.83 -2.19 -6.21
N ALA A 129 5.60 -2.04 -6.68
CA ALA A 129 4.66 -3.16 -6.82
C ALA A 129 5.13 -4.21 -7.82
N LYS A 130 5.75 -3.80 -8.95
CA LYS A 130 6.39 -4.74 -9.89
C LYS A 130 7.52 -5.52 -9.24
N ARG A 131 8.35 -4.86 -8.40
CA ARG A 131 9.41 -5.53 -7.63
C ARG A 131 8.83 -6.51 -6.61
N MET A 132 7.78 -6.12 -5.89
CA MET A 132 7.05 -7.00 -4.96
C MET A 132 6.55 -8.25 -5.66
N ASP A 133 5.93 -8.12 -6.85
CA ASP A 133 5.42 -9.25 -7.62
C ASP A 133 6.57 -10.19 -8.06
N GLN A 134 7.68 -9.64 -8.55
CA GLN A 134 8.88 -10.42 -8.87
C GLN A 134 9.48 -11.14 -7.66
N ALA A 135 9.48 -10.50 -6.48
CA ALA A 135 9.90 -11.13 -5.24
C ALA A 135 8.97 -12.30 -4.88
N ASN A 136 7.64 -12.09 -4.94
CA ASN A 136 6.65 -13.13 -4.64
C ASN A 136 6.71 -14.30 -5.61
N MET A 137 6.84 -14.06 -6.92
CA MET A 137 7.00 -15.11 -7.93
C MET A 137 8.25 -15.96 -7.71
N ARG A 138 9.41 -15.32 -7.47
CA ARG A 138 10.67 -16.04 -7.19
C ARG A 138 10.53 -16.97 -5.99
N ARG A 139 9.76 -16.56 -4.99
CA ARG A 139 9.53 -17.34 -3.76
C ARG A 139 8.57 -18.51 -3.99
N ALA A 140 7.50 -18.30 -4.75
CA ALA A 140 6.57 -19.37 -5.10
C ALA A 140 7.20 -20.50 -5.93
N MET A 141 8.31 -20.24 -6.63
CA MET A 141 9.08 -21.26 -7.35
C MET A 141 10.10 -22.02 -6.48
N GLN A 142 10.33 -21.58 -5.23
CA GLN A 142 11.29 -22.19 -4.31
C GLN A 142 10.64 -23.15 -3.30
N ASP A 143 9.32 -23.11 -3.17
CA ASP A 143 8.50 -24.04 -2.38
C ASP A 143 8.09 -25.27 -3.22
#